data_AF-A0A951MAM0-F1
#
_entry.id   AF-A0A951MAM0-F1
#
_cell.length_a   1.000
_cell.length_b   1.000
_cell.length_c   1.000
_cell.angle_alpha   90.00
_cell.angle_beta   90.00
_cell.angle_gamma   90.00
#
_symmetry.space_group_name_H-M   'P 1'
#
loop_
_entity.id
_entity.type
_entity.pdbx_description
1 polymer ?
#
loop_
_entity_poly.entity_id
_entity_poly.type
_entity_poly.pdbx_seq_one_letter_code
_entity_poly.pdbx_strand_id
1 'polypeptide(L)'
;MSPHFPTPLVVDALVGATAYLHPHQQAGDTPFPADAVVHLQKARVDIYCSHNNEAMWEIKEARRALSNSPTASLASVLVALDQAAWLTRHNEFLRAEEALETALDHIRGLSGVA
;
A
#
# COMPACT_ATOMS: atom_id res chain seq x y z
N MET A 1 -16.11 31.69 49.19
CA MET A 1 -15.84 32.63 48.08
C MET A 1 -14.44 32.32 47.58
N SER A 2 -14.35 31.71 46.40
CA SER A 2 -13.10 31.31 45.75
C SER A 2 -13.02 31.95 44.37
N PRO A 3 -11.83 32.39 43.90
CA PRO A 3 -11.69 33.24 42.73
C PRO A 3 -11.85 32.47 41.41
N HIS A 4 -12.37 33.21 40.44
CA HIS A 4 -12.56 32.86 39.03
C HIS A 4 -11.26 33.12 38.26
N PHE A 5 -10.78 32.15 37.47
CA PHE A 5 -9.80 32.38 36.41
C PHE A 5 -10.18 31.59 35.15
N PRO A 6 -9.95 32.16 33.95
CA PRO A 6 -10.52 31.69 32.69
C PRO A 6 -9.66 30.59 32.08
N THR A 7 -10.30 29.55 31.54
CA THR A 7 -9.62 28.53 30.73
C THR A 7 -9.85 28.84 29.25
N PRO A 8 -8.79 28.84 28.41
CA PRO A 8 -8.84 29.32 27.04
C PRO A 8 -9.63 28.43 26.08
N LEU A 9 -10.21 29.08 25.08
CA LEU A 9 -10.74 28.49 23.86
C LEU A 9 -9.68 27.61 23.19
N VAL A 10 -10.02 26.33 22.98
CA VAL A 10 -9.42 25.53 21.91
C VAL A 10 -10.53 25.23 20.92
N VAL A 11 -10.57 26.02 19.86
CA VAL A 11 -11.27 25.64 18.63
C VAL A 11 -10.23 24.87 17.83
N ASP A 12 -10.39 23.57 17.73
CA ASP A 12 -9.80 22.82 16.64
C ASP A 12 -10.95 22.19 15.85
N ALA A 13 -11.14 22.74 14.65
CA ALA A 13 -12.17 22.34 13.71
C ALA A 13 -11.51 21.52 12.62
N LEU A 14 -11.96 20.27 12.45
CA LEU A 14 -11.95 19.50 11.21
C LEU A 14 -12.85 18.27 11.48
N VAL A 15 -14.14 18.29 11.14
CA VAL A 15 -14.69 18.07 9.78
C VAL A 15 -13.93 16.89 9.13
N GLY A 16 -14.45 15.68 9.17
CA GLY A 16 -15.55 15.28 8.29
C GLY A 16 -16.29 14.01 8.70
N ALA A 17 -17.48 13.90 8.10
CA ALA A 17 -18.60 13.03 8.39
C ALA A 17 -18.36 11.49 8.37
N THR A 18 -18.90 10.86 9.41
CA THR A 18 -19.72 9.62 9.49
C THR A 18 -19.87 8.64 8.31
N ALA A 19 -19.97 7.37 8.73
CA ALA A 19 -20.53 6.15 8.09
C ALA A 19 -19.50 5.32 7.31
N TYR A 20 -19.09 4.13 7.74
CA TYR A 20 -19.93 3.01 8.18
C TYR A 20 -19.45 2.34 9.46
N LEU A 21 -20.38 2.17 10.40
CA LEU A 21 -20.28 1.21 11.48
C LEU A 21 -20.55 -0.18 10.88
N HIS A 22 -19.55 -1.05 10.80
CA HIS A 22 -19.76 -2.49 10.70
C HIS A 22 -19.08 -3.17 11.88
N PRO A 23 -19.83 -3.74 12.84
CA PRO A 23 -19.28 -4.66 13.80
C PRO A 23 -19.23 -6.05 13.16
N HIS A 24 -18.10 -6.39 12.54
CA HIS A 24 -17.77 -7.79 12.31
C HIS A 24 -16.28 -8.04 12.57
N GLN A 25 -15.99 -8.30 13.84
CA GLN A 25 -14.77 -8.96 14.27
C GLN A 25 -14.98 -10.47 14.09
N GLN A 26 -14.31 -11.08 13.11
CA GLN A 26 -14.00 -12.52 12.94
C GLN A 26 -13.50 -12.70 11.48
N ALA A 27 -12.37 -13.30 11.13
CA ALA A 27 -11.40 -14.15 11.81
C ALA A 27 -9.98 -13.68 11.44
N GLY A 28 -8.93 -14.28 12.03
CA GLY A 28 -7.56 -13.80 11.93
C GLY A 28 -6.96 -13.78 10.52
N ASP A 29 -7.21 -12.71 9.77
CA ASP A 29 -6.40 -12.32 8.64
C ASP A 29 -5.11 -11.71 9.20
N THR A 30 -3.98 -12.35 8.92
CA THR A 30 -2.72 -11.64 9.07
C THR A 30 -2.77 -10.50 8.06
N PRO A 31 -2.82 -9.23 8.50
CA PRO A 31 -2.97 -8.13 7.58
C PRO A 31 -1.80 -8.18 6.61
N PHE A 32 -2.13 -8.16 5.31
CA PHE A 32 -1.12 -8.05 4.28
C PHE A 32 -0.22 -6.84 4.58
N PRO A 33 1.11 -6.94 4.42
CA PRO A 33 2.00 -5.84 4.81
C PRO A 33 1.63 -4.56 4.04
N ALA A 34 1.02 -3.60 4.74
CA ALA A 34 0.55 -2.34 4.17
C ALA A 34 1.69 -1.57 3.49
N ASP A 35 2.91 -1.69 4.05
CA ASP A 35 4.13 -1.12 3.49
C ASP A 35 4.39 -1.60 2.05
N ALA A 36 4.16 -2.89 1.77
CA ALA A 36 4.35 -3.43 0.43
C ALA A 36 3.40 -2.75 -0.56
N VAL A 37 2.12 -2.56 -0.20
CA VAL A 37 1.14 -1.89 -1.06
C VAL A 37 1.51 -0.43 -1.30
N VAL A 38 1.99 0.27 -0.27
CA VAL A 38 2.46 1.67 -0.41
C VAL A 38 3.62 1.76 -1.39
N HIS A 39 4.62 0.88 -1.27
CA HIS A 39 5.75 0.82 -2.20
C HIS A 39 5.30 0.53 -3.64
N LEU A 40 4.32 -0.37 -3.84
CA LEU A 40 3.78 -0.65 -5.18
C LEU A 40 3.04 0.54 -5.80
N GLN A 41 2.27 1.27 -5.00
CA GLN A 41 1.59 2.48 -5.48
C GLN A 41 2.59 3.57 -5.88
N LYS A 42 3.65 3.77 -5.07
CA LYS A 42 4.73 4.71 -5.40
C LYS A 42 5.46 4.32 -6.68
N ALA A 43 5.85 3.04 -6.80
CA ALA A 43 6.50 2.53 -8.00
C ALA A 43 5.70 2.82 -9.29
N ARG A 44 4.37 2.69 -9.24
CA ARG A 44 3.51 3.04 -10.38
C ARG A 44 3.56 4.52 -10.73
N VAL A 45 3.46 5.39 -9.72
CA VAL A 45 3.58 6.84 -9.92
C VAL A 45 4.96 7.19 -10.50
N ASP A 46 6.02 6.57 -10.01
CA ASP A 46 7.38 6.80 -10.49
C ASP A 46 7.55 6.31 -11.94
N ILE A 47 6.99 5.16 -12.32
CA ILE A 47 6.98 4.70 -13.72
C ILE A 47 6.24 5.70 -14.61
N TYR A 48 5.06 6.15 -14.20
CA TYR A 48 4.29 7.15 -14.95
C TYR A 48 5.07 8.46 -15.14
N CYS A 49 5.77 8.90 -14.09
CA CYS A 49 6.62 10.10 -14.12
C CYS A 49 8.00 9.86 -14.74
N SER A 50 8.31 8.66 -15.24
CA SER A 50 9.63 8.26 -15.78
C SER A 50 10.79 8.37 -14.77
N HIS A 51 10.51 8.27 -13.47
CA HIS A 51 11.49 8.18 -12.38
C HIS A 51 11.95 6.71 -12.19
N ASN A 52 12.65 6.18 -13.20
CA ASN A 52 12.91 4.74 -13.29
C ASN A 52 13.76 4.19 -12.14
N ASN A 53 14.68 4.97 -11.59
CA ASN A 53 15.54 4.53 -10.50
C ASN A 53 14.75 4.44 -9.18
N GLU A 54 13.89 5.42 -8.95
CA GLU A 54 12.96 5.51 -7.84
C GLU A 54 11.95 4.36 -7.91
N ALA A 55 11.35 4.14 -9.09
CA ALA A 55 10.47 2.99 -9.32
C ALA A 55 11.14 1.65 -9.00
N MET A 56 12.38 1.46 -9.45
CA MET A 56 13.15 0.24 -9.16
C MET A 56 13.47 0.08 -7.67
N TRP A 57 13.71 1.18 -6.96
CA TRP A 57 13.91 1.17 -5.51
C TRP A 57 12.62 0.78 -4.78
N GLU A 58 11.50 1.37 -5.16
CA GLU A 58 10.18 1.08 -4.59
C GLU A 58 9.77 -0.38 -4.83
N ILE A 59 9.97 -0.92 -6.05
CA ILE A 59 9.72 -2.36 -6.35
C ILE A 59 10.55 -3.27 -5.44
N LYS A 60 11.81 -2.90 -5.19
CA LYS A 60 12.70 -3.66 -4.31
C LYS A 60 12.23 -3.64 -2.86
N GLU A 61 11.82 -2.48 -2.34
CA GLU A 61 11.32 -2.37 -0.97
C GLU A 61 9.96 -3.08 -0.80
N ALA A 62 9.08 -3.04 -1.81
CA ALA A 62 7.86 -3.84 -1.83
C ALA A 62 8.18 -5.34 -1.68
N ARG A 63 9.12 -5.85 -2.49
CA ARG A 63 9.57 -7.26 -2.38
C ARG A 63 10.14 -7.57 -1.01
N ARG A 64 10.93 -6.67 -0.42
CA ARG A 64 11.53 -6.85 0.90
C ARG A 64 10.45 -6.95 1.98
N ALA A 65 9.47 -6.05 1.96
CA ALA A 65 8.32 -6.09 2.88
C ALA A 65 7.54 -7.40 2.77
N LEU A 66 7.31 -7.89 1.55
CA LEU A 66 6.66 -9.19 1.31
C LEU A 66 7.47 -10.38 1.79
N SER A 67 8.79 -10.36 1.57
CA SER A 67 9.67 -11.47 1.96
C SER A 67 9.74 -11.66 3.48
N ASN A 68 9.42 -10.62 4.25
CA ASN A 68 9.35 -10.66 5.70
C ASN A 68 7.95 -11.07 6.23
N SER A 69 6.96 -11.24 5.34
CA SER A 69 5.61 -11.62 5.71
C SER A 69 5.48 -13.15 5.84
N PRO A 70 4.79 -13.67 6.87
CA PRO A 70 4.57 -15.11 7.05
C PRO A 70 3.51 -15.70 6.10
N THR A 71 3.04 -14.93 5.11
CA THR A 71 1.94 -15.33 4.22
C THR A 71 2.41 -16.42 3.24
N ALA A 72 1.81 -17.61 3.33
CA ALA A 72 2.20 -18.78 2.53
C ALA A 72 1.93 -18.66 1.02
N SER A 73 1.14 -17.67 0.60
CA SER A 73 0.64 -17.53 -0.77
C SER A 73 1.16 -16.27 -1.49
N LEU A 74 2.45 -15.95 -1.37
CA LEU A 74 3.05 -14.76 -1.99
C LEU A 74 3.68 -15.00 -3.36
N ALA A 75 3.77 -16.26 -3.81
CA ALA A 75 4.52 -16.61 -5.02
C ALA A 75 4.07 -15.83 -6.26
N SER A 76 2.75 -15.70 -6.48
CA SER A 76 2.20 -14.97 -7.63
C SER A 76 2.48 -13.46 -7.56
N VAL A 77 2.47 -12.87 -6.36
CA VAL A 77 2.83 -11.47 -6.14
C VAL A 77 4.31 -11.26 -6.48
N LEU A 78 5.20 -12.11 -5.95
CA LEU A 78 6.64 -11.99 -6.15
C LEU A 78 7.04 -12.15 -7.63
N VAL A 79 6.40 -13.07 -8.36
CA VAL A 79 6.61 -13.23 -9.81
C VAL A 79 6.22 -11.97 -10.57
N ALA A 80 5.09 -11.35 -10.23
CA ALA A 80 4.66 -10.10 -10.84
C ALA A 80 5.64 -8.94 -10.56
N LEU A 81 6.22 -8.87 -9.35
CA LEU A 81 7.26 -7.88 -9.03
C LEU A 81 8.56 -8.11 -9.80
N ASP A 82 8.97 -9.36 -9.99
CA ASP A 82 10.14 -9.70 -10.80
C ASP A 82 9.94 -9.31 -12.26
N GLN A 83 8.74 -9.56 -12.79
CA GLN A 83 8.36 -9.15 -14.13
C GLN A 83 8.38 -7.62 -14.27
N ALA A 84 7.79 -6.88 -13.33
CA ALA A 84 7.80 -5.42 -13.34
C ALA A 84 9.24 -4.86 -13.30
N ALA A 85 10.09 -5.38 -12.42
CA ALA A 85 11.50 -4.98 -12.33
C ALA A 85 12.28 -5.26 -13.63
N TRP A 86 12.02 -6.39 -14.28
CA TRP A 86 12.62 -6.71 -15.57
C TRP A 86 12.16 -5.69 -16.64
N LEU A 87 10.86 -5.43 -16.74
CA LEU A 87 10.29 -4.51 -17.73
C LEU A 87 10.78 -3.07 -17.54
N THR A 88 10.84 -2.57 -16.30
CA THR A 88 11.36 -1.23 -16.00
C THR A 88 12.82 -1.08 -16.43
N ARG A 89 13.67 -2.09 -16.24
CA ARG A 89 15.07 -2.07 -16.72
C ARG A 89 15.19 -2.05 -18.24
N HIS A 90 14.18 -2.55 -18.96
CA HIS A 90 14.14 -2.59 -20.42
C HIS A 90 13.32 -1.43 -21.02
N ASN A 91 12.93 -0.45 -20.20
CA ASN A 91 12.12 0.70 -20.59
C ASN A 91 10.73 0.33 -21.15
N GLU A 92 10.19 -0.82 -20.77
CA GLU A 92 8.85 -1.27 -21.14
C GLU A 92 7.80 -0.80 -20.11
N PHE A 93 7.69 0.52 -19.94
CA PHE A 93 6.98 1.14 -18.80
C PHE A 93 5.49 0.79 -18.70
N LEU A 94 4.77 0.75 -19.82
CA LEU A 94 3.34 0.38 -19.82
C LEU A 94 3.14 -1.04 -19.29
N ARG A 95 3.95 -1.99 -19.79
CA ARG A 95 3.90 -3.39 -19.35
C ARG A 95 4.38 -3.54 -17.90
N ALA A 96 5.35 -2.72 -17.48
CA ALA A 96 5.81 -2.70 -16.11
C ALA A 96 4.69 -2.27 -15.15
N GLU A 97 3.90 -1.26 -15.53
CA GLU A 97 2.72 -0.83 -14.78
C GLU A 97 1.67 -1.94 -14.71
N GLU A 98 1.33 -2.59 -15.83
CA GLU A 98 0.39 -3.73 -15.86
C GLU A 98 0.83 -4.87 -14.93
N ALA A 99 2.14 -5.15 -14.87
CA ALA A 99 2.68 -6.14 -13.95
C ALA A 99 2.54 -5.73 -12.48
N LEU A 100 2.69 -4.43 -12.16
CA LEU A 100 2.43 -3.91 -10.81
C LEU A 100 0.95 -3.95 -10.44
N GLU A 101 0.05 -3.70 -11.40
CA GLU A 101 -1.40 -3.87 -11.20
C GLU A 101 -1.75 -5.33 -10.93
N THR A 102 -1.18 -6.26 -11.71
CA THR A 102 -1.34 -7.70 -11.48
C THR A 102 -0.87 -8.09 -10.07
N ALA A 103 0.24 -7.53 -9.60
CA ALA A 103 0.70 -7.75 -8.23
C ALA A 103 -0.33 -7.24 -7.20
N LEU A 104 -0.87 -6.03 -7.39
CA LEU A 104 -1.90 -5.47 -6.51
C LEU A 104 -3.19 -6.29 -6.50
N ASP A 105 -3.61 -6.82 -7.65
CA ASP A 105 -4.81 -7.67 -7.73
C ASP A 105 -4.61 -9.00 -7.02
N HIS A 106 -3.43 -9.62 -7.14
CA HIS A 106 -3.08 -10.79 -6.33
C HIS A 106 -3.14 -10.46 -4.83
N ILE A 107 -2.64 -9.29 -4.40
CA ILE A 107 -2.70 -8.86 -3.01
C ILE A 107 -4.15 -8.70 -2.52
N ARG A 108 -5.02 -8.08 -3.33
CA ARG A 108 -6.44 -7.90 -3.01
C ARG A 108 -7.14 -9.24 -2.87
N GLY A 109 -6.91 -10.16 -3.82
CA GLY A 109 -7.44 -11.52 -3.78
C GLY A 109 -7.01 -12.31 -2.55
N LEU A 110 -5.78 -12.09 -2.07
CA LEU A 110 -5.29 -12.70 -0.82
C LEU A 110 -5.86 -12.06 0.45
N SER A 111 -6.22 -10.77 0.38
CA SER A 111 -6.74 -10.02 1.53
C SER A 111 -8.26 -10.19 1.73
N GLY A 112 -8.93 -10.98 0.88
CA GLY A 112 -10.39 -11.16 0.93
C GLY A 112 -11.20 -9.91 0.59
N VAL A 113 -10.53 -8.84 0.12
CA VAL A 113 -11.17 -7.59 -0.31
C VAL A 113 -11.42 -7.70 -1.82
N ALA A 114 -12.62 -8.16 -2.17
CA ALA A 114 -13.16 -8.15 -3.52
C ALA A 114 -13.98 -6.87 -3.78
#